data_AF-A0A1Y5ILD8-F1
#
_entry.id   AF-A0A1Y5ILD8-F1
#
_cell.length_a   1.000
_cell.length_b   1.000
_cell.length_c   1.000
_cell.angle_alpha   90.00
_cell.angle_beta   90.00
_cell.angle_gamma   90.00
#
_symmetry.space_group_name_H-M   'P 1'
#
loop_
_entity.id
_entity.type
_entity.pdbx_description
1 polymer ?
#
loop_
_entity_poly.entity_id
_entity_poly.type
_entity_poly.pdbx_seq_one_letter_code
_entity_poly.pdbx_strand_id
1 'polypeptide(L)'
;MDDDGAERAMTHARSSTREASVGLERAREAIWKMLNDGDSDSGSAFDDSFLDDDDDGSVAVTARASVPLTPVGASIDARAKELEARGLALARRLELTSPSGTPDRAPTREGGLGTEALERAIAERDLEIFRRDEELRALRERVGALRSADEEREADASRAQMEDAERRAREAQAGARAMREALRDVETKHARERARLLDELRDVRAAASAYAMELKSLTSERARANANSSFVDASTQRELEATRKRADVAEAFATNLERMLQEKSEELFETTQERDDLRRRLKATSDTIDSLEREWLEVSRQNASAQSALKEENEELHRVIDDLKSAEKRGFAEAEAENEALRARLHAQNSGSRSIDRNLARESIASLRSNVRELKEDIDRKDAELGELRGVIERKSIVEAINAEKDAVITALQAQINARAATENTQTVGKRIISDASSDAELDAFKELQSVAEALRRENDALRTEIEDIDADGVFAECLTLSRRVRAQDSLLTSYEERLIRYTEQLGIPFSPERRP
;
A
#
# COMPACT_ATOMS: atom_id res chain seq x y z
N MET A 1 -31.32 -48.32 -24.17
CA MET A 1 -30.43 -47.64 -25.14
C MET A 1 -29.73 -46.50 -24.41
N ASP A 2 -28.96 -46.78 -23.34
CA ASP A 2 -28.23 -45.75 -22.57
C ASP A 2 -26.96 -46.33 -21.86
N ASP A 3 -26.42 -47.47 -22.31
CA ASP A 3 -25.21 -48.06 -21.70
C ASP A 3 -23.91 -47.39 -22.21
N ASP A 4 -23.93 -46.84 -23.43
CA ASP A 4 -22.75 -46.23 -24.07
C ASP A 4 -22.26 -44.94 -23.39
N GLY A 5 -23.13 -44.26 -22.63
CA GLY A 5 -22.79 -43.00 -21.94
C GLY A 5 -22.00 -43.22 -20.64
N ALA A 6 -22.36 -44.25 -19.88
CA ALA A 6 -21.72 -44.60 -18.62
C ALA A 6 -20.31 -45.18 -18.84
N GLU A 7 -20.14 -45.96 -19.91
CA GLU A 7 -18.85 -46.57 -20.25
C GLU A 7 -17.84 -45.53 -20.76
N ARG A 8 -18.29 -44.51 -21.50
CA ARG A 8 -17.45 -43.36 -21.91
C ARG A 8 -17.03 -42.48 -20.73
N ALA A 9 -17.93 -42.25 -19.76
CA ALA A 9 -17.61 -41.47 -18.57
C ALA A 9 -16.56 -42.19 -17.68
N MET A 10 -16.69 -43.50 -17.51
CA MET A 10 -15.71 -44.29 -16.73
C MET A 10 -14.36 -44.44 -17.42
N THR A 11 -14.32 -44.53 -18.76
CA THR A 11 -13.06 -44.57 -19.50
C THR A 11 -12.33 -43.24 -19.45
N HIS A 12 -13.04 -42.10 -19.53
CA HIS A 12 -12.45 -40.78 -19.34
C HIS A 12 -11.94 -40.57 -17.91
N ALA A 13 -12.69 -40.97 -16.88
CA ALA A 13 -12.25 -40.88 -15.49
C ALA A 13 -11.00 -41.73 -15.24
N ARG A 14 -10.93 -42.95 -15.81
CA ARG A 14 -9.73 -43.82 -15.73
C ARG A 14 -8.54 -43.28 -16.51
N SER A 15 -8.75 -42.60 -17.63
CA SER A 15 -7.67 -41.95 -18.38
C SER A 15 -7.09 -40.76 -17.61
N SER A 16 -7.96 -39.94 -17.01
CA SER A 16 -7.58 -38.77 -16.22
C SER A 16 -6.82 -39.15 -14.94
N THR A 17 -7.26 -40.20 -14.22
CA THR A 17 -6.53 -40.69 -13.05
C THR A 17 -5.19 -41.33 -13.41
N ARG A 18 -5.09 -41.98 -14.58
CA ARG A 18 -3.84 -42.54 -15.08
C ARG A 18 -2.85 -41.43 -15.48
N GLU A 19 -3.31 -40.38 -16.15
CA GLU A 19 -2.49 -39.22 -16.48
C GLU A 19 -2.00 -38.47 -15.23
N ALA A 20 -2.87 -38.32 -14.22
CA ALA A 20 -2.47 -37.74 -12.93
C ALA A 20 -1.43 -38.60 -12.20
N SER A 21 -1.56 -39.94 -12.24
CA SER A 21 -0.57 -40.85 -11.64
C SER A 21 0.79 -40.79 -12.33
N VAL A 22 0.81 -40.71 -13.67
CA VAL A 22 2.05 -40.57 -14.45
C VAL A 22 2.70 -39.19 -14.22
N GLY A 23 1.90 -38.15 -14.03
CA GLY A 23 2.39 -36.81 -13.65
C GLY A 23 3.07 -36.80 -12.28
N LEU A 24 2.47 -37.48 -11.29
CA LEU A 24 3.04 -37.65 -9.94
C LEU A 24 4.33 -38.48 -9.95
N GLU A 25 4.39 -39.52 -10.78
CA GLU A 25 5.56 -40.38 -10.89
C GLU A 25 6.74 -39.63 -11.54
N ARG A 26 6.49 -38.83 -12.58
CA ARG A 26 7.51 -37.93 -13.17
C ARG A 26 7.98 -36.85 -12.19
N ALA A 27 7.07 -36.28 -11.40
CA ALA A 27 7.43 -35.29 -10.39
C ALA A 27 8.32 -35.90 -9.29
N ARG A 28 8.02 -37.13 -8.87
CA ARG A 28 8.83 -37.88 -7.91
C ARG A 28 10.21 -38.25 -8.47
N GLU A 29 10.28 -38.64 -9.74
CA GLU A 29 11.53 -38.96 -10.43
C GLU A 29 12.40 -37.70 -10.62
N ALA A 30 11.80 -36.54 -10.90
CA ALA A 30 12.50 -35.26 -10.98
C ALA A 30 13.07 -34.81 -9.61
N ILE A 31 12.31 -34.97 -8.53
CA ILE A 31 12.77 -34.67 -7.17
C ILE A 31 13.92 -35.60 -6.77
N TRP A 32 13.83 -36.89 -7.09
CA TRP A 32 14.88 -37.86 -6.81
C TRP A 32 16.17 -37.56 -7.59
N LYS A 33 16.04 -37.07 -8.83
CA LYS A 33 17.18 -36.65 -9.65
C LYS A 33 17.87 -35.38 -9.10
N MET A 34 17.11 -34.40 -8.63
CA MET A 34 17.67 -33.20 -7.99
C MET A 34 18.39 -33.50 -6.68
N LEU A 35 17.96 -34.51 -5.92
CA LEU A 35 18.63 -34.91 -4.68
C LEU A 35 19.96 -35.65 -4.94
N ASN A 36 20.07 -36.41 -6.04
CA ASN A 36 21.28 -37.17 -6.35
C ASN A 36 22.32 -36.38 -7.17
N ASP A 37 21.91 -35.32 -7.88
CA ASP A 37 22.83 -34.49 -8.67
C ASP A 37 23.49 -33.36 -7.83
N GLY A 38 23.23 -33.29 -6.51
CA GLY A 38 23.69 -32.22 -5.61
C GLY A 38 25.04 -32.45 -4.90
N ASP A 39 25.63 -33.65 -4.99
CA ASP A 39 26.79 -34.05 -4.16
C ASP A 39 28.07 -34.36 -4.98
N SER A 40 28.36 -33.60 -6.03
CA SER A 40 29.62 -33.75 -6.78
C SER A 40 30.14 -32.41 -7.30
N ASP A 41 30.85 -31.65 -6.47
CA ASP A 41 32.26 -31.32 -6.70
C ASP A 41 32.78 -30.25 -5.71
N SER A 42 33.80 -30.68 -4.97
CA SER A 42 34.91 -29.92 -4.36
C SER A 42 35.37 -28.72 -5.20
N GLY A 43 35.95 -27.63 -4.69
CA GLY A 43 36.75 -27.44 -3.49
C GLY A 43 37.92 -26.50 -3.81
N SER A 44 38.42 -25.82 -2.77
CA SER A 44 39.73 -25.17 -2.61
C SER A 44 40.20 -24.08 -3.61
N ALA A 45 40.42 -22.87 -3.10
CA ALA A 45 41.74 -22.21 -3.11
C ALA A 45 41.76 -21.01 -2.14
N PHE A 46 42.76 -21.03 -1.25
CA PHE A 46 43.30 -19.95 -0.42
C PHE A 46 43.54 -18.64 -1.20
N ASP A 47 43.42 -17.47 -0.55
CA ASP A 47 44.60 -16.63 -0.28
C ASP A 47 44.34 -15.54 0.79
N ASP A 48 45.36 -15.31 1.59
CA ASP A 48 45.44 -14.49 2.80
C ASP A 48 46.63 -13.52 2.62
N SER A 49 46.39 -12.21 2.49
CA SER A 49 47.36 -11.11 2.69
C SER A 49 46.63 -9.76 2.50
N PHE A 50 46.48 -8.92 3.53
CA PHE A 50 47.44 -7.97 4.10
C PHE A 50 47.90 -6.86 3.13
N LEU A 51 47.27 -5.66 3.22
CA LEU A 51 47.96 -4.36 3.37
C LEU A 51 46.97 -3.19 3.56
N ASP A 52 47.48 -2.18 4.28
CA ASP A 52 46.87 -1.05 4.97
C ASP A 52 46.25 0.09 4.12
N ASP A 53 45.44 0.89 4.83
CA ASP A 53 45.25 2.36 4.81
C ASP A 53 45.08 3.11 3.48
N ASP A 54 43.90 3.72 3.28
CA ASP A 54 43.70 5.16 3.52
C ASP A 54 42.27 5.61 3.13
N ASP A 55 41.78 6.58 3.90
CA ASP A 55 40.57 7.39 3.72
C ASP A 55 40.34 7.86 2.27
N ASP A 56 39.10 7.72 1.77
CA ASP A 56 38.35 8.88 1.26
C ASP A 56 36.89 8.52 0.89
N GLY A 57 35.99 9.42 1.26
CA GLY A 57 34.56 9.19 1.26
C GLY A 57 33.91 8.93 -0.10
N SER A 58 33.11 7.85 -0.14
CA SER A 58 31.82 7.87 -0.83
C SER A 58 30.96 6.74 -0.28
N VAL A 59 29.78 7.07 0.25
CA VAL A 59 28.76 6.08 0.62
C VAL A 59 28.15 5.55 -0.68
N ALA A 60 28.84 4.58 -1.29
CA ALA A 60 28.27 3.73 -2.31
C ALA A 60 27.41 2.68 -1.61
N VAL A 61 26.09 2.84 -1.71
CA VAL A 61 25.11 1.80 -1.41
C VAL A 61 25.43 0.60 -2.30
N THR A 62 26.20 -0.35 -1.77
CA THR A 62 26.43 -1.63 -2.44
C THR A 62 25.11 -2.39 -2.42
N ALA A 63 24.51 -2.49 -3.60
CA ALA A 63 23.40 -3.37 -3.88
C ALA A 63 23.71 -4.75 -3.30
N ARG A 64 22.90 -5.19 -2.33
CA ARG A 64 22.89 -6.57 -1.85
C ARG A 64 22.79 -7.48 -3.06
N ALA A 65 23.83 -8.30 -3.26
CA ALA A 65 23.84 -9.35 -4.25
C ALA A 65 22.57 -10.21 -4.10
N SER A 66 21.81 -10.29 -5.19
CA SER A 66 20.60 -11.08 -5.31
C SER A 66 20.90 -12.54 -5.00
N VAL A 67 20.29 -13.04 -3.92
CA VAL A 67 20.10 -14.48 -3.67
C VAL A 67 19.49 -15.10 -4.94
N PRO A 68 19.92 -16.29 -5.39
CA PRO A 68 19.33 -16.93 -6.57
C PRO A 68 17.82 -17.11 -6.35
N LEU A 69 17.05 -16.37 -7.14
CA LEU A 69 15.58 -16.36 -7.09
C LEU A 69 15.06 -17.77 -7.33
N THR A 70 14.32 -18.29 -6.37
CA THR A 70 13.45 -19.43 -6.62
C THR A 70 12.51 -19.08 -7.79
N PRO A 71 12.05 -20.06 -8.60
CA PRO A 71 11.15 -19.82 -9.74
C PRO A 71 9.90 -19.02 -9.36
N VAL A 72 9.48 -19.14 -8.09
CA VAL A 72 8.38 -18.38 -7.50
C VAL A 72 8.74 -16.92 -7.28
N GLY A 73 9.92 -16.61 -6.75
CA GLY A 73 10.40 -15.23 -6.57
C GLY A 73 10.50 -14.47 -7.89
N ALA A 74 11.00 -15.11 -8.94
CA ALA A 74 11.08 -14.52 -10.28
C ALA A 74 9.68 -14.20 -10.86
N SER A 75 8.66 -15.01 -10.55
CA SER A 75 7.28 -14.76 -10.98
C SER A 75 6.62 -13.58 -10.24
N ILE A 76 6.96 -13.40 -8.96
CA ILE A 76 6.46 -12.28 -8.14
C ILE A 76 7.09 -10.97 -8.61
N ASP A 77 8.40 -10.95 -8.86
CA ASP A 77 9.11 -9.78 -9.36
C ASP A 77 8.67 -9.39 -10.78
N ALA A 78 8.39 -10.37 -11.64
CA ALA A 78 7.84 -10.12 -12.98
C ALA A 78 6.45 -9.46 -12.91
N ARG A 79 5.61 -9.93 -11.98
CA ARG A 79 4.25 -9.40 -11.78
C ARG A 79 4.26 -8.03 -11.11
N ALA A 80 5.23 -7.76 -10.22
CA ALA A 80 5.46 -6.45 -9.65
C ALA A 80 5.89 -5.43 -10.72
N LYS A 81 6.82 -5.80 -11.60
CA LYS A 81 7.24 -4.97 -12.75
C LYS A 81 6.10 -4.70 -13.73
N GLU A 82 5.22 -5.68 -13.95
CA GLU A 82 4.03 -5.51 -14.80
C GLU A 82 3.04 -4.49 -14.18
N LEU A 83 2.84 -4.54 -12.87
CA LEU A 83 1.98 -3.59 -12.15
C LEU A 83 2.58 -2.17 -12.12
N GLU A 84 3.89 -2.03 -11.95
CA GLU A 84 4.58 -0.74 -12.07
C GLU A 84 4.46 -0.15 -13.49
N ALA A 85 4.62 -0.99 -14.52
CA ALA A 85 4.44 -0.56 -15.91
C ALA A 85 3.00 -0.11 -16.20
N ARG A 86 2.00 -0.80 -15.63
CA ARG A 86 0.58 -0.39 -15.71
C ARG A 86 0.31 0.90 -14.94
N GLY A 87 0.93 1.08 -13.77
CA GLY A 87 0.87 2.31 -12.98
C GLY A 87 1.44 3.52 -13.73
N LEU A 88 2.61 3.35 -14.35
CA LEU A 88 3.24 4.36 -15.20
C LEU A 88 2.42 4.68 -16.46
N ALA A 89 1.79 3.67 -17.07
CA ALA A 89 0.91 3.87 -18.22
C ALA A 89 -0.36 4.65 -17.84
N LEU A 90 -0.91 4.41 -16.65
CA LEU A 90 -2.04 5.19 -16.12
C LEU A 90 -1.64 6.62 -15.77
N ALA A 91 -0.46 6.83 -15.17
CA ALA A 91 0.06 8.16 -14.86
C ALA A 91 0.27 8.98 -16.15
N ARG A 92 0.89 8.40 -17.18
CA ARG A 92 1.06 9.05 -18.50
C ARG A 92 -0.27 9.33 -19.20
N ARG A 93 -1.25 8.44 -19.05
CA ARG A 93 -2.59 8.64 -19.61
C ARG A 93 -3.35 9.77 -18.91
N LEU A 94 -3.13 9.97 -17.61
CA LEU A 94 -3.67 11.10 -16.85
C LEU A 94 -2.96 12.42 -17.19
N GLU A 95 -1.65 12.39 -17.45
CA GLU A 95 -0.90 13.55 -17.97
C GLU A 95 -1.37 13.96 -19.38
N LEU A 96 -1.67 13.00 -20.25
CA LEU A 96 -2.18 13.25 -21.61
C LEU A 96 -3.65 13.73 -21.66
N THR A 97 -4.41 13.60 -20.56
CA THR A 97 -5.77 14.15 -20.44
C THR A 97 -5.81 15.52 -19.76
N SER A 98 -4.66 16.08 -19.36
CA SER A 98 -4.59 17.48 -18.93
C SER A 98 -4.59 18.38 -20.18
N PRO A 99 -5.55 19.31 -20.33
CA PRO A 99 -5.62 20.15 -21.51
C PRO A 99 -4.40 21.08 -21.53
N SER A 100 -3.53 20.88 -22.51
CA SER A 100 -2.44 21.80 -22.85
C SER A 100 -3.03 23.07 -23.48
N GLY A 101 -3.57 23.96 -22.65
CA GLY A 101 -3.86 25.34 -23.00
C GLY A 101 -2.71 26.22 -22.53
N THR A 102 -2.06 26.91 -23.45
CA THR A 102 -1.18 28.06 -23.16
C THR A 102 -1.85 28.98 -22.14
N PRO A 103 -1.13 29.49 -21.12
CA PRO A 103 -1.72 30.41 -20.14
C PRO A 103 -1.93 31.74 -20.83
N ASP A 104 -3.10 31.91 -21.44
CA ASP A 104 -3.51 33.21 -21.90
C ASP A 104 -3.80 34.07 -20.67
N ARG A 105 -3.28 35.28 -20.74
CA ARG A 105 -3.04 36.21 -19.65
C ARG A 105 -4.37 36.61 -19.00
N ALA A 106 -4.75 35.96 -17.90
CA ALA A 106 -5.88 36.41 -17.09
C ALA A 106 -5.50 37.70 -16.34
N PRO A 107 -6.32 38.76 -16.40
CA PRO A 107 -6.03 40.01 -15.72
C PRO A 107 -6.17 39.77 -14.22
N THR A 108 -5.14 40.19 -13.47
CA THR A 108 -5.18 40.35 -12.02
C THR A 108 -6.37 41.25 -11.66
N ARG A 109 -7.43 40.65 -11.14
CA ARG A 109 -8.49 41.37 -10.44
C ARG A 109 -8.56 40.81 -9.03
N GLU A 110 -8.15 41.65 -8.10
CA GLU A 110 -8.31 41.48 -6.66
C GLU A 110 -9.77 41.13 -6.31
N GLY A 111 -9.96 40.19 -5.38
CA GLY A 111 -11.23 40.03 -4.64
C GLY A 111 -11.83 38.62 -4.60
N GLY A 112 -11.51 37.86 -3.55
CA GLY A 112 -12.48 37.08 -2.76
C GLY A 112 -13.10 35.78 -3.31
N LEU A 113 -13.08 35.47 -4.61
CA LEU A 113 -13.90 34.37 -5.15
C LEU A 113 -13.18 33.01 -5.30
N GLY A 114 -11.84 32.99 -5.27
CA GLY A 114 -11.05 31.77 -5.48
C GLY A 114 -10.94 30.86 -4.26
N THR A 115 -10.82 31.43 -3.06
CA THR A 115 -10.69 30.68 -1.81
C THR A 115 -12.01 30.07 -1.37
N GLU A 116 -13.13 30.80 -1.49
CA GLU A 116 -14.46 30.25 -1.18
C GLU A 116 -14.86 29.12 -2.13
N ALA A 117 -14.47 29.20 -3.41
CA ALA A 117 -14.73 28.13 -4.38
C ALA A 117 -13.92 26.87 -4.05
N LEU A 118 -12.67 27.04 -3.61
CA LEU A 118 -11.83 25.93 -3.15
C LEU A 118 -12.33 25.33 -1.83
N GLU A 119 -12.76 26.16 -0.88
CA GLU A 119 -13.33 25.71 0.40
C GLU A 119 -14.65 24.95 0.19
N ARG A 120 -15.51 25.39 -0.74
CA ARG A 120 -16.72 24.63 -1.13
C ARG A 120 -16.37 23.31 -1.80
N ALA A 121 -15.38 23.29 -2.69
CA ALA A 121 -14.94 22.06 -3.35
C ALA A 121 -14.31 21.05 -2.37
N ILE A 122 -13.58 21.52 -1.36
CA ILE A 122 -13.06 20.68 -0.28
C ILE A 122 -14.20 20.14 0.57
N ALA A 123 -15.16 20.98 0.97
CA ALA A 123 -16.32 20.54 1.76
C ALA A 123 -17.21 19.54 1.00
N GLU A 124 -17.42 19.73 -0.31
CA GLU A 124 -18.14 18.76 -1.15
C GLU A 124 -17.40 17.43 -1.26
N ARG A 125 -16.08 17.48 -1.45
CA ARG A 125 -15.25 16.27 -1.49
C ARG A 125 -15.26 15.52 -0.16
N ASP A 126 -15.19 16.24 0.97
CA ASP A 126 -15.22 15.62 2.30
C ASP A 126 -16.58 14.96 2.55
N LEU A 127 -17.69 15.59 2.15
CA LEU A 127 -19.02 14.98 2.20
C LEU A 127 -19.14 13.74 1.31
N GLU A 128 -18.48 13.72 0.15
CA GLU A 128 -18.45 12.55 -0.72
C GLU A 128 -17.61 11.40 -0.13
N ILE A 129 -16.51 11.72 0.55
CA ILE A 129 -15.70 10.74 1.30
C ILE A 129 -16.55 10.13 2.42
N PHE A 130 -17.26 10.96 3.20
CA PHE A 130 -18.15 10.46 4.26
C PHE A 130 -19.26 9.53 3.72
N ARG A 131 -19.88 9.86 2.59
CA ARG A 131 -20.88 8.97 1.96
C ARG A 131 -20.25 7.64 1.52
N ARG A 132 -19.07 7.68 0.89
CA ARG A 132 -18.36 6.45 0.49
C ARG A 132 -17.96 5.59 1.68
N ASP A 133 -17.57 6.20 2.79
CA ASP A 133 -17.24 5.48 4.02
C ASP A 133 -18.49 4.84 4.67
N GLU A 134 -19.65 5.49 4.61
CA GLU A 134 -20.93 4.89 5.02
C GLU A 134 -21.33 3.71 4.11
N GLU A 135 -21.19 3.86 2.80
CA GLU A 135 -21.44 2.77 1.84
C GLU A 135 -20.50 1.58 2.08
N LEU A 136 -19.22 1.83 2.34
CA LEU A 136 -18.24 0.78 2.67
C LEU A 136 -18.57 0.11 4.01
N ARG A 137 -19.04 0.86 5.00
CA ARG A 137 -19.48 0.31 6.29
C ARG A 137 -20.72 -0.59 6.10
N ALA A 138 -21.71 -0.15 5.33
CA ALA A 138 -22.90 -0.93 5.00
C ALA A 138 -22.55 -2.21 4.20
N LEU A 139 -21.61 -2.13 3.26
CA LEU A 139 -21.13 -3.30 2.52
C LEU A 139 -20.40 -4.30 3.42
N ARG A 140 -19.58 -3.83 4.36
CA ARG A 140 -18.91 -4.70 5.34
C ARG A 140 -19.91 -5.41 6.25
N GLU A 141 -20.92 -4.72 6.75
CA GLU A 141 -22.00 -5.32 7.53
C GLU A 141 -22.76 -6.37 6.71
N ARG A 142 -23.07 -6.09 5.45
CA ARG A 142 -23.78 -7.01 4.56
C ARG A 142 -22.97 -8.25 4.23
N VAL A 143 -21.65 -8.10 4.01
CA VAL A 143 -20.72 -9.23 3.82
C VAL A 143 -20.58 -10.03 5.10
N GLY A 144 -20.52 -9.38 6.26
CA GLY A 144 -20.53 -10.05 7.57
C GLY A 144 -21.77 -10.91 7.74
N ALA A 145 -22.96 -10.35 7.49
CA ALA A 145 -24.24 -11.07 7.58
C ALA A 145 -24.32 -12.25 6.61
N LEU A 146 -23.79 -12.12 5.39
CA LEU A 146 -23.75 -13.22 4.42
C LEU A 146 -22.83 -14.35 4.87
N ARG A 147 -21.65 -14.02 5.42
CA ARG A 147 -20.73 -15.04 5.96
C ARG A 147 -21.34 -15.79 7.12
N SER A 148 -21.98 -15.08 8.06
CA SER A 148 -22.69 -15.72 9.18
C SER A 148 -23.82 -16.63 8.71
N ALA A 149 -24.59 -16.22 7.69
CA ALA A 149 -25.66 -17.04 7.13
C ALA A 149 -25.14 -18.28 6.39
N ASP A 150 -23.99 -18.19 5.73
CA ASP A 150 -23.36 -19.33 5.07
C ASP A 150 -22.75 -20.31 6.09
N GLU A 151 -22.13 -19.80 7.16
CA GLU A 151 -21.64 -20.61 8.29
C GLU A 151 -22.80 -21.38 8.98
N GLU A 152 -23.95 -20.73 9.19
CA GLU A 152 -25.14 -21.40 9.74
C GLU A 152 -25.68 -22.49 8.81
N ARG A 153 -25.71 -22.24 7.49
CA ARG A 153 -26.15 -23.25 6.50
C ARG A 153 -25.21 -24.45 6.44
N GLU A 154 -23.90 -24.23 6.52
CA GLU A 154 -22.91 -25.32 6.56
C GLU A 154 -23.03 -26.13 7.86
N ALA A 155 -23.28 -25.48 8.99
CA ALA A 155 -23.51 -26.15 10.26
C ALA A 155 -24.78 -27.01 10.24
N ASP A 156 -25.88 -26.51 9.65
CA ASP A 156 -27.14 -27.26 9.51
C ASP A 156 -27.00 -28.43 8.53
N ALA A 157 -26.29 -28.25 7.42
CA ALA A 157 -25.98 -29.33 6.48
C ALA A 157 -25.14 -30.44 7.15
N SER A 158 -24.16 -30.06 7.97
CA SER A 158 -23.33 -31.00 8.72
C SER A 158 -24.13 -31.78 9.78
N ARG A 159 -25.07 -31.11 10.48
CA ARG A 159 -25.99 -31.77 11.41
C ARG A 159 -26.91 -32.76 10.70
N ALA A 160 -27.51 -32.39 9.57
CA ALA A 160 -28.36 -33.29 8.80
C ALA A 160 -27.59 -34.54 8.31
N GLN A 161 -26.34 -34.36 7.86
CA GLN A 161 -25.49 -35.48 7.46
C GLN A 161 -25.16 -36.42 8.63
N MET A 162 -24.91 -35.88 9.82
CA MET A 162 -24.69 -36.67 11.04
C MET A 162 -25.95 -37.44 11.43
N GLU A 163 -27.13 -36.81 11.42
CA GLU A 163 -28.39 -37.47 11.76
C GLU A 163 -28.71 -38.62 10.79
N ASP A 164 -28.44 -38.45 9.49
CA ASP A 164 -28.62 -39.50 8.49
C ASP A 164 -27.59 -40.63 8.64
N ALA A 165 -26.35 -40.32 9.03
CA ALA A 165 -25.33 -41.33 9.34
C ALA A 165 -25.71 -42.14 10.58
N GLU A 166 -26.18 -41.49 11.64
CA GLU A 166 -26.69 -42.15 12.84
C GLU A 166 -27.90 -43.04 12.55
N ARG A 167 -28.83 -42.58 11.71
CA ARG A 167 -29.99 -43.37 11.29
C ARG A 167 -29.56 -44.64 10.55
N ARG A 168 -28.66 -44.51 9.57
CA ARG A 168 -28.08 -45.66 8.85
C ARG A 168 -27.35 -46.62 9.78
N ALA A 169 -26.63 -46.12 10.78
CA ALA A 169 -25.97 -46.95 11.78
C ALA A 169 -26.98 -47.71 12.67
N ARG A 170 -28.08 -47.07 13.09
CA ARG A 170 -29.16 -47.73 13.86
C ARG A 170 -29.86 -48.81 13.03
N GLU A 171 -30.14 -48.54 11.75
CA GLU A 171 -30.74 -49.52 10.83
C GLU A 171 -29.81 -50.72 10.59
N ALA A 172 -28.51 -50.48 10.38
CA ALA A 172 -27.52 -51.53 10.24
C ALA A 172 -27.40 -52.38 11.52
N GLN A 173 -27.42 -51.76 12.71
CA GLN A 173 -27.41 -52.47 13.99
C GLN A 173 -28.69 -53.31 14.18
N ALA A 174 -29.86 -52.78 13.80
CA ALA A 174 -31.11 -53.52 13.85
C ALA A 174 -31.09 -54.73 12.90
N GLY A 175 -30.60 -54.54 11.67
CA GLY A 175 -30.41 -55.62 10.69
C GLY A 175 -29.45 -56.70 11.20
N ALA A 176 -28.33 -56.31 11.81
CA ALA A 176 -27.37 -57.24 12.40
C ALA A 176 -27.97 -58.03 13.57
N ARG A 177 -28.85 -57.42 14.39
CA ARG A 177 -29.57 -58.12 15.46
C ARG A 177 -30.57 -59.13 14.89
N ALA A 178 -31.35 -58.74 13.89
CA ALA A 178 -32.30 -59.63 13.22
C ALA A 178 -31.60 -60.84 12.58
N MET A 179 -30.44 -60.66 11.94
CA MET A 179 -29.65 -61.78 11.40
C MET A 179 -29.17 -62.73 12.50
N ARG A 180 -28.71 -62.21 13.65
CA ARG A 180 -28.29 -63.06 14.77
C ARG A 180 -29.45 -63.87 15.35
N GLU A 181 -30.63 -63.27 15.46
CA GLU A 181 -31.84 -63.97 15.90
C GLU A 181 -32.26 -65.06 14.90
N ALA A 182 -32.26 -64.75 13.60
CA ALA A 182 -32.55 -65.73 12.56
C ALA A 182 -31.55 -66.91 12.56
N LEU A 183 -30.26 -66.65 12.75
CA LEU A 183 -29.24 -67.69 12.87
C LEU A 183 -29.48 -68.58 14.09
N ARG A 184 -29.78 -67.99 15.26
CA ARG A 184 -30.16 -68.77 16.46
C ARG A 184 -31.39 -69.63 16.22
N ASP A 185 -32.41 -69.11 15.55
CA ASP A 185 -33.62 -69.87 15.24
C ASP A 185 -33.33 -71.06 14.32
N VAL A 186 -32.47 -70.89 13.31
CA VAL A 186 -32.01 -71.98 12.44
C VAL A 186 -31.21 -73.02 13.23
N GLU A 187 -30.29 -72.59 14.09
CA GLU A 187 -29.53 -73.49 14.97
C GLU A 187 -30.45 -74.31 15.89
N THR A 188 -31.47 -73.68 16.50
CA THR A 188 -32.42 -74.41 17.36
C THR A 188 -33.30 -75.38 16.56
N LYS A 189 -33.70 -75.03 15.33
CA LYS A 189 -34.46 -75.95 14.45
C LYS A 189 -33.61 -77.16 14.07
N HIS A 190 -32.37 -76.95 13.63
CA HIS A 190 -31.46 -78.05 13.31
C HIS A 190 -31.13 -78.92 14.53
N ALA A 191 -30.99 -78.33 15.73
CA ALA A 191 -30.80 -79.08 16.96
C ALA A 191 -32.02 -79.98 17.28
N ARG A 192 -33.25 -79.45 17.09
CA ARG A 192 -34.49 -80.22 17.27
C ARG A 192 -34.66 -81.34 16.24
N GLU A 193 -34.36 -81.06 14.97
CA GLU A 193 -34.39 -82.05 13.89
C GLU A 193 -33.37 -83.17 14.14
N ARG A 194 -32.16 -82.82 14.57
CA ARG A 194 -31.14 -83.81 14.95
C ARG A 194 -31.57 -84.69 16.12
N ALA A 195 -32.19 -84.10 17.15
CA ALA A 195 -32.73 -84.86 18.28
C ALA A 195 -33.82 -85.85 17.81
N ARG A 196 -34.74 -85.38 16.96
CA ARG A 196 -35.80 -86.23 16.37
C ARG A 196 -35.24 -87.40 15.56
N LEU A 197 -34.26 -87.17 14.70
CA LEU A 197 -33.62 -88.22 13.90
C LEU A 197 -32.89 -89.25 14.79
N LEU A 198 -32.29 -88.81 15.90
CA LEU A 198 -31.65 -89.72 16.85
C LEU A 198 -32.66 -90.61 17.59
N ASP A 199 -33.84 -90.08 17.91
CA ASP A 199 -34.92 -90.87 18.52
C ASP A 199 -35.53 -91.84 17.51
N GLU A 200 -35.76 -91.43 16.26
CA GLU A 200 -36.19 -92.33 15.19
C GLU A 200 -35.18 -93.48 14.96
N LEU A 201 -33.88 -93.20 15.02
CA LEU A 201 -32.84 -94.25 14.96
C LEU A 201 -32.86 -95.20 16.16
N ARG A 202 -33.21 -94.72 17.36
CA ARG A 202 -33.38 -95.58 18.54
C ARG A 202 -34.58 -96.51 18.37
N ASP A 203 -35.70 -95.98 17.88
CA ASP A 203 -36.91 -96.77 17.63
C ASP A 203 -36.69 -97.85 16.56
N VAL A 204 -36.00 -97.51 15.47
CA VAL A 204 -35.62 -98.49 14.43
C VAL A 204 -34.70 -99.56 14.98
N ARG A 205 -33.73 -99.21 15.84
CA ARG A 205 -32.86 -100.21 16.49
C ARG A 205 -33.64 -101.10 17.46
N ALA A 206 -34.59 -100.54 18.21
CA ALA A 206 -35.47 -101.31 19.09
C ALA A 206 -36.31 -102.31 18.28
N ALA A 207 -36.94 -101.86 17.19
CA ALA A 207 -37.69 -102.72 16.28
C ALA A 207 -36.81 -103.82 15.66
N ALA A 208 -35.61 -103.49 15.17
CA ALA A 208 -34.68 -104.48 14.61
C ALA A 208 -34.25 -105.54 15.64
N SER A 209 -34.05 -105.15 16.90
CA SER A 209 -33.74 -106.10 17.98
C SER A 209 -34.92 -107.00 18.35
N ALA A 210 -36.15 -106.49 18.30
CA ALA A 210 -37.36 -107.28 18.47
C ALA A 210 -37.53 -108.30 17.33
N TYR A 211 -37.36 -107.88 16.08
CA TYR A 211 -37.38 -108.79 14.92
C TYR A 211 -36.27 -109.86 14.98
N ALA A 212 -35.08 -109.51 15.47
CA ALA A 212 -34.00 -110.49 15.66
C ALA A 212 -34.32 -111.52 16.76
N MET A 213 -35.05 -111.12 17.81
CA MET A 213 -35.55 -112.04 18.85
C MET A 213 -36.62 -112.99 18.28
N GLU A 214 -37.55 -112.49 17.46
CA GLU A 214 -38.56 -113.32 16.77
C GLU A 214 -37.95 -114.28 15.76
N LEU A 215 -36.93 -113.86 14.99
CA LEU A 215 -36.20 -114.77 14.09
C LEU A 215 -35.48 -115.88 14.86
N LYS A 216 -34.93 -115.59 16.05
CA LYS A 216 -34.33 -116.59 16.93
C LYS A 216 -35.36 -117.56 17.51
N SER A 217 -36.57 -117.10 17.84
CA SER A 217 -37.63 -118.01 18.32
C SER A 217 -38.12 -118.92 17.19
N LEU A 218 -38.38 -118.39 16.00
CA LEU A 218 -38.84 -119.15 14.83
C LEU A 218 -37.80 -120.17 14.34
N THR A 219 -36.51 -119.83 14.39
CA THR A 219 -35.43 -120.78 14.06
C THR A 219 -35.31 -121.89 15.12
N SER A 220 -35.54 -121.59 16.40
CA SER A 220 -35.60 -122.60 17.46
C SER A 220 -36.81 -123.54 17.30
N GLU A 221 -37.96 -123.03 16.84
CA GLU A 221 -39.16 -123.82 16.55
C GLU A 221 -38.97 -124.70 15.31
N ARG A 222 -38.34 -124.17 14.25
CA ARG A 222 -37.97 -124.97 13.07
C ARG A 222 -36.92 -126.05 13.37
N ALA A 223 -35.95 -125.77 14.23
CA ALA A 223 -34.99 -126.78 14.69
C ALA A 223 -35.67 -127.93 15.46
N ARG A 224 -36.78 -127.64 16.15
CA ARG A 224 -37.62 -128.68 16.79
C ARG A 224 -38.49 -129.44 15.79
N ALA A 225 -38.98 -128.79 14.74
CA ALA A 225 -39.82 -129.42 13.71
C ALA A 225 -39.03 -130.30 12.72
N ASN A 226 -37.79 -129.92 12.37
CA ASN A 226 -36.95 -130.63 11.38
C ASN A 226 -36.23 -131.88 11.92
N ALA A 227 -36.46 -132.29 13.16
CA ALA A 227 -35.92 -133.54 13.69
C ALA A 227 -36.71 -134.80 13.23
N ASN A 228 -37.87 -134.63 12.59
CA ASN A 228 -38.73 -135.73 12.12
C ASN A 228 -39.13 -135.55 10.65
N SER A 229 -38.51 -136.32 9.74
CA SER A 229 -39.00 -136.71 8.38
C SER A 229 -37.94 -136.50 7.27
N SER A 230 -37.55 -137.59 6.61
CA SER A 230 -36.70 -137.59 5.40
C SER A 230 -37.37 -138.37 4.27
N PHE A 231 -38.01 -137.67 3.32
CA PHE A 231 -38.41 -138.21 2.02
C PHE A 231 -38.36 -137.07 0.98
N VAL A 232 -37.61 -137.24 -0.10
CA VAL A 232 -37.35 -136.20 -1.12
C VAL A 232 -38.15 -136.53 -2.37
N ASP A 233 -39.19 -135.75 -2.65
CA ASP A 233 -40.21 -135.97 -3.70
C ASP A 233 -40.04 -134.97 -4.88
N ALA A 234 -40.66 -135.18 -6.05
CA ALA A 234 -40.48 -134.31 -7.24
C ALA A 234 -40.86 -132.83 -7.04
N SER A 235 -41.67 -132.52 -6.02
CA SER A 235 -41.91 -131.17 -5.52
C SER A 235 -40.62 -130.49 -5.03
N THR A 236 -39.75 -131.23 -4.35
CA THR A 236 -38.48 -130.74 -3.81
C THR A 236 -37.53 -130.31 -4.93
N GLN A 237 -37.57 -130.96 -6.10
CA GLN A 237 -36.75 -130.55 -7.25
C GLN A 237 -37.23 -129.22 -7.86
N ARG A 238 -38.55 -129.01 -8.00
CA ARG A 238 -39.10 -127.71 -8.44
C ARG A 238 -38.84 -126.61 -7.41
N GLU A 239 -38.89 -126.95 -6.13
CA GLU A 239 -38.51 -126.05 -5.05
C GLU A 239 -37.01 -125.72 -5.08
N LEU A 240 -36.14 -126.68 -5.41
CA LEU A 240 -34.71 -126.46 -5.62
C LEU A 240 -34.44 -125.55 -6.83
N GLU A 241 -35.19 -125.67 -7.93
CA GLU A 241 -35.07 -124.76 -9.07
C GLU A 241 -35.63 -123.36 -8.77
N ALA A 242 -36.74 -123.26 -8.04
CA ALA A 242 -37.29 -121.98 -7.61
C ALA A 242 -36.38 -121.27 -6.58
N THR A 243 -35.74 -122.03 -5.69
CA THR A 243 -34.74 -121.49 -4.75
C THR A 243 -33.46 -121.09 -5.46
N ARG A 244 -33.02 -121.81 -6.51
CA ARG A 244 -31.92 -121.36 -7.39
C ARG A 244 -32.24 -120.04 -8.08
N LYS A 245 -33.40 -119.91 -8.73
CA LYS A 245 -33.80 -118.63 -9.35
C LYS A 245 -33.93 -117.49 -8.34
N ARG A 246 -34.39 -117.77 -7.12
CA ARG A 246 -34.40 -116.79 -6.03
C ARG A 246 -32.99 -116.44 -5.55
N ALA A 247 -32.07 -117.40 -5.54
CA ALA A 247 -30.66 -117.17 -5.22
C ALA A 247 -30.00 -116.31 -6.30
N ASP A 248 -30.22 -116.60 -7.59
CA ASP A 248 -29.69 -115.81 -8.71
C ASP A 248 -30.20 -114.35 -8.66
N VAL A 249 -31.49 -114.16 -8.37
CA VAL A 249 -32.08 -112.82 -8.20
C VAL A 249 -31.50 -112.13 -6.95
N ALA A 250 -31.31 -112.84 -5.84
CA ALA A 250 -30.70 -112.29 -4.64
C ALA A 250 -29.24 -111.90 -4.87
N GLU A 251 -28.48 -112.67 -5.65
CA GLU A 251 -27.11 -112.38 -6.04
C GLU A 251 -27.02 -111.16 -6.98
N ALA A 252 -27.95 -111.03 -7.93
CA ALA A 252 -28.09 -109.83 -8.78
C ALA A 252 -28.46 -108.57 -7.96
N PHE A 253 -29.33 -108.70 -6.95
CA PHE A 253 -29.63 -107.60 -6.03
C PHE A 253 -28.43 -107.25 -5.13
N ALA A 254 -27.69 -108.26 -4.64
CA ALA A 254 -26.50 -108.06 -3.83
C ALA A 254 -25.41 -107.32 -4.61
N THR A 255 -25.11 -107.76 -5.84
CA THR A 255 -24.13 -107.09 -6.72
C THR A 255 -24.55 -105.66 -7.08
N ASN A 256 -25.84 -105.39 -7.31
CA ASN A 256 -26.31 -104.03 -7.56
C ASN A 256 -26.24 -103.15 -6.30
N LEU A 257 -26.52 -103.70 -5.12
CA LEU A 257 -26.32 -102.99 -3.85
C LEU A 257 -24.85 -102.68 -3.60
N GLU A 258 -23.94 -103.61 -3.89
CA GLU A 258 -22.49 -103.40 -3.80
C GLU A 258 -22.02 -102.30 -4.75
N ARG A 259 -22.50 -102.30 -6.01
CA ARG A 259 -22.21 -101.23 -6.97
C ARG A 259 -22.72 -99.88 -6.48
N MET A 260 -23.96 -99.80 -5.99
CA MET A 260 -24.50 -98.54 -5.46
C MET A 260 -23.75 -98.09 -4.21
N LEU A 261 -23.30 -99.01 -3.36
CA LEU A 261 -22.49 -98.68 -2.19
C LEU A 261 -21.11 -98.14 -2.60
N GLN A 262 -20.49 -98.70 -3.63
CA GLN A 262 -19.24 -98.20 -4.19
C GLN A 262 -19.41 -96.79 -4.75
N GLU A 263 -20.39 -96.58 -5.64
CA GLU A 263 -20.70 -95.26 -6.22
C GLU A 263 -20.99 -94.22 -5.13
N LYS A 264 -21.77 -94.57 -4.11
CA LYS A 264 -22.04 -93.66 -2.99
C LYS A 264 -20.82 -93.40 -2.11
N SER A 265 -19.92 -94.38 -1.97
CA SER A 265 -18.67 -94.18 -1.23
C SER A 265 -17.71 -93.24 -1.96
N GLU A 266 -17.68 -93.29 -3.30
CA GLU A 266 -16.89 -92.39 -4.15
C GLU A 266 -17.46 -90.97 -4.11
N GLU A 267 -18.77 -90.80 -4.28
CA GLU A 267 -19.43 -89.48 -4.13
C GLU A 267 -19.19 -88.88 -2.74
N LEU A 268 -19.27 -89.68 -1.68
CA LEU A 268 -18.99 -89.22 -0.32
C LEU A 268 -17.52 -88.81 -0.15
N PHE A 269 -16.59 -89.52 -0.80
CA PHE A 269 -15.18 -89.16 -0.78
C PHE A 269 -14.94 -87.82 -1.50
N GLU A 270 -15.44 -87.66 -2.71
CA GLU A 270 -15.32 -86.41 -3.49
C GLU A 270 -15.90 -85.21 -2.73
N THR A 271 -17.13 -85.36 -2.20
CA THR A 271 -17.76 -84.29 -1.40
C THR A 271 -16.98 -83.98 -0.12
N THR A 272 -16.35 -84.97 0.53
CA THR A 272 -15.47 -84.69 1.68
C THR A 272 -14.20 -83.95 1.29
N GLN A 273 -13.61 -84.28 0.13
CA GLN A 273 -12.43 -83.60 -0.39
C GLN A 273 -12.75 -82.15 -0.76
N GLU A 274 -13.85 -81.91 -1.50
CA GLU A 274 -14.32 -80.56 -1.83
C GLU A 274 -14.60 -79.73 -0.59
N ARG A 275 -15.25 -80.31 0.43
CA ARG A 275 -15.49 -79.65 1.70
C ARG A 275 -14.18 -79.26 2.40
N ASP A 276 -13.18 -80.12 2.39
CA ASP A 276 -11.90 -79.84 3.04
C ASP A 276 -11.09 -78.78 2.27
N ASP A 277 -11.17 -78.78 0.93
CA ASP A 277 -10.60 -77.71 0.09
C ASP A 277 -11.27 -76.36 0.34
N LEU A 278 -12.61 -76.34 0.44
CA LEU A 278 -13.38 -75.14 0.81
C LEU A 278 -13.00 -74.64 2.20
N ARG A 279 -12.80 -75.53 3.17
CA ARG A 279 -12.33 -75.15 4.52
C ARG A 279 -10.95 -74.52 4.49
N ARG A 280 -10.02 -75.04 3.68
CA ARG A 280 -8.68 -74.43 3.52
C ARG A 280 -8.77 -73.05 2.88
N ARG A 281 -9.58 -72.90 1.82
CA ARG A 281 -9.82 -71.59 1.18
C ARG A 281 -10.44 -70.59 2.13
N LEU A 282 -11.48 -71.00 2.88
CA LEU A 282 -12.13 -70.15 3.87
C LEU A 282 -11.14 -69.67 4.94
N LYS A 283 -10.29 -70.58 5.44
CA LYS A 283 -9.24 -70.23 6.39
C LYS A 283 -8.26 -69.21 5.80
N ALA A 284 -7.76 -69.45 4.59
CA ALA A 284 -6.86 -68.51 3.92
C ALA A 284 -7.51 -67.12 3.72
N THR A 285 -8.78 -67.06 3.32
CA THR A 285 -9.50 -65.79 3.20
C THR A 285 -9.69 -65.10 4.55
N SER A 286 -9.96 -65.85 5.62
CA SER A 286 -10.06 -65.30 6.97
C SER A 286 -8.72 -64.69 7.42
N ASP A 287 -7.62 -65.42 7.21
CA ASP A 287 -6.28 -64.93 7.56
C ASP A 287 -5.91 -63.66 6.76
N THR A 288 -6.32 -63.56 5.50
CA THR A 288 -6.12 -62.34 4.70
C THR A 288 -6.98 -61.17 5.19
N ILE A 289 -8.23 -61.42 5.60
CA ILE A 289 -9.10 -60.38 6.16
C ILE A 289 -8.49 -59.87 7.46
N ASP A 290 -8.07 -60.75 8.36
CA ASP A 290 -7.42 -60.38 9.62
C ASP A 290 -6.13 -59.57 9.39
N SER A 291 -5.36 -59.87 8.34
CA SER A 291 -4.18 -59.08 7.96
C SER A 291 -4.56 -57.68 7.50
N LEU A 292 -5.54 -57.57 6.60
CA LEU A 292 -6.02 -56.29 6.07
C LEU A 292 -6.66 -55.42 7.17
N GLU A 293 -7.36 -56.02 8.13
CA GLU A 293 -7.91 -55.30 9.28
C GLU A 293 -6.80 -54.71 10.15
N ARG A 294 -5.71 -55.46 10.39
CA ARG A 294 -4.54 -54.94 11.13
C ARG A 294 -3.85 -53.81 10.38
N GLU A 295 -3.64 -53.96 9.07
CA GLU A 295 -3.04 -52.93 8.22
C GLU A 295 -3.90 -51.66 8.20
N TRP A 296 -5.23 -51.80 8.09
CA TRP A 296 -6.14 -50.67 8.10
C TRP A 296 -6.14 -49.93 9.45
N LEU A 297 -6.11 -50.66 10.56
CA LEU A 297 -6.00 -50.05 11.90
C LEU A 297 -4.68 -49.29 12.08
N GLU A 298 -3.58 -49.83 11.56
CA GLU A 298 -2.28 -49.16 11.62
C GLU A 298 -2.26 -47.88 10.76
N VAL A 299 -2.77 -47.94 9.53
CA VAL A 299 -2.93 -46.76 8.66
C VAL A 299 -3.84 -45.72 9.31
N SER A 300 -4.94 -46.14 9.92
CA SER A 300 -5.86 -45.25 10.64
C SER A 300 -5.17 -44.53 11.80
N ARG A 301 -4.36 -45.26 12.59
CA ARG A 301 -3.58 -44.70 13.69
C ARG A 301 -2.52 -43.72 13.18
N GLN A 302 -1.78 -44.08 12.14
CA GLN A 302 -0.78 -43.21 11.53
C GLN A 302 -1.43 -41.92 11.00
N ASN A 303 -2.56 -42.02 10.32
CA ASN A 303 -3.30 -40.86 9.84
C ASN A 303 -3.80 -39.97 11.00
N ALA A 304 -4.28 -40.56 12.09
CA ALA A 304 -4.66 -39.79 13.29
C ALA A 304 -3.45 -39.05 13.91
N SER A 305 -2.29 -39.70 13.97
CA SER A 305 -1.05 -39.08 14.45
C SER A 305 -0.57 -37.94 13.55
N ALA A 306 -0.64 -38.12 12.22
CA ALA A 306 -0.30 -37.10 11.25
C ALA A 306 -1.26 -35.90 11.34
N GLN A 307 -2.57 -36.14 11.51
CA GLN A 307 -3.54 -35.07 11.75
C GLN A 307 -3.27 -34.32 13.05
N SER A 308 -2.82 -34.99 14.11
CA SER A 308 -2.43 -34.33 15.36
C SER A 308 -1.20 -33.44 15.15
N ALA A 309 -0.16 -33.96 14.50
CA ALA A 309 1.06 -33.20 14.20
C ALA A 309 0.77 -31.97 13.33
N LEU A 310 -0.08 -32.11 12.31
CA LEU A 310 -0.49 -30.97 11.48
C LEU A 310 -1.29 -29.93 12.25
N LYS A 311 -2.10 -30.33 13.24
CA LYS A 311 -2.82 -29.37 14.11
C LYS A 311 -1.84 -28.61 15.00
N GLU A 312 -0.87 -29.31 15.60
CA GLU A 312 0.18 -28.69 16.41
C GLU A 312 1.01 -27.69 15.60
N GLU A 313 1.46 -28.06 14.40
CA GLU A 313 2.19 -27.17 13.49
C GLU A 313 1.33 -25.95 13.10
N ASN A 314 0.03 -26.14 12.85
CA ASN A 314 -0.87 -25.04 12.51
C ASN A 314 -1.06 -24.08 13.70
N GLU A 315 -1.19 -24.59 14.92
CA GLU A 315 -1.21 -23.77 16.13
C GLU A 315 0.10 -22.98 16.32
N GLU A 316 1.25 -23.59 16.05
CA GLU A 316 2.55 -22.90 16.09
C GLU A 316 2.63 -21.79 15.04
N LEU A 317 2.20 -22.06 13.80
CA LEU A 317 2.14 -21.04 12.74
C LEU A 317 1.23 -19.88 13.13
N HIS A 318 0.08 -20.15 13.76
CA HIS A 318 -0.78 -19.10 14.29
C HIS A 318 -0.11 -18.26 15.37
N ARG A 319 0.63 -18.88 16.31
CA ARG A 319 1.41 -18.15 17.31
C ARG A 319 2.48 -17.25 16.68
N VAL A 320 3.23 -17.78 15.70
CA VAL A 320 4.24 -17.00 14.97
C VAL A 320 3.62 -15.81 14.23
N ILE A 321 2.46 -16.01 13.60
CA ILE A 321 1.73 -14.93 12.93
C ILE A 321 1.32 -13.84 13.93
N ASP A 322 0.85 -14.22 15.11
CA ASP A 322 0.45 -13.25 16.14
C ASP A 322 1.66 -12.50 16.72
N ASP A 323 2.78 -13.18 16.92
CA ASP A 323 4.05 -12.57 17.33
C ASP A 323 4.54 -11.57 16.29
N LEU A 324 4.52 -11.93 15.00
CA LEU A 324 4.88 -11.03 13.90
C LEU A 324 3.98 -9.80 13.84
N LYS A 325 2.65 -9.98 13.95
CA LYS A 325 1.72 -8.84 14.01
C LYS A 325 1.99 -7.95 15.22
N SER A 326 2.34 -8.52 16.37
CA SER A 326 2.68 -7.75 17.57
C SER A 326 3.99 -6.97 17.39
N ALA A 327 4.97 -7.56 16.71
CA ALA A 327 6.25 -6.93 16.40
C ALA A 327 6.08 -5.81 15.39
N GLU A 328 5.29 -6.00 14.32
CA GLU A 328 4.95 -4.95 13.37
C GLU A 328 4.25 -3.78 14.05
N LYS A 329 3.23 -4.04 14.89
CA LYS A 329 2.54 -2.98 15.66
C LYS A 329 3.50 -2.19 16.54
N ARG A 330 4.45 -2.86 17.22
CA ARG A 330 5.49 -2.19 18.01
C ARG A 330 6.42 -1.36 17.14
N GLY A 331 6.90 -1.91 16.03
CA GLY A 331 7.76 -1.20 15.08
C GLY A 331 7.09 0.05 14.50
N PHE A 332 5.80 -0.02 14.16
CA PHE A 332 5.04 1.16 13.72
C PHE A 332 4.92 2.20 14.83
N ALA A 333 4.61 1.79 16.06
CA ALA A 333 4.52 2.73 17.19
C ALA A 333 5.86 3.41 17.52
N GLU A 334 6.97 2.67 17.44
CA GLU A 334 8.33 3.21 17.61
C GLU A 334 8.68 4.21 16.51
N ALA A 335 8.37 3.89 15.24
CA ALA A 335 8.60 4.78 14.11
C ALA A 335 7.70 6.05 14.15
N GLU A 336 6.46 5.94 14.62
CA GLU A 336 5.58 7.08 14.84
C GLU A 336 6.13 8.00 15.95
N ALA A 337 6.59 7.42 17.07
CA ALA A 337 7.20 8.18 18.15
C ALA A 337 8.51 8.88 17.71
N GLU A 338 9.34 8.22 16.90
CA GLU A 338 10.54 8.83 16.32
C GLU A 338 10.17 9.99 15.37
N ASN A 339 9.18 9.80 14.50
CA ASN A 339 8.70 10.86 13.63
C ASN A 339 8.16 12.06 14.40
N GLU A 340 7.42 11.83 15.49
CA GLU A 340 6.92 12.90 16.34
C GLU A 340 8.06 13.64 17.05
N ALA A 341 9.07 12.92 17.53
CA ALA A 341 10.28 13.52 18.10
C ALA A 341 11.07 14.35 17.06
N LEU A 342 11.21 13.86 15.83
CA LEU A 342 11.86 14.58 14.74
C LEU A 342 11.08 15.83 14.34
N ARG A 343 9.75 15.75 14.25
CA ARG A 343 8.88 16.92 14.02
C ARG A 343 9.03 17.95 15.13
N ALA A 344 9.04 17.53 16.39
CA ALA A 344 9.24 18.43 17.52
C ALA A 344 10.60 19.15 17.46
N ARG A 345 11.68 18.42 17.13
CA ARG A 345 13.02 19.01 16.92
C ARG A 345 13.03 20.01 15.77
N LEU A 346 12.41 19.67 14.64
CA LEU A 346 12.31 20.58 13.49
C LEU A 346 11.52 21.84 13.84
N HIS A 347 10.41 21.72 14.58
CA HIS A 347 9.65 22.87 15.06
C HIS A 347 10.45 23.77 16.00
N ALA A 348 11.24 23.18 16.92
CA ALA A 348 12.12 23.93 17.82
C ALA A 348 13.25 24.66 17.06
N GLN A 349 13.84 24.01 16.06
CA GLN A 349 14.86 24.65 15.21
C GLN A 349 14.25 25.78 14.39
N ASN A 350 13.10 25.55 13.74
CA ASN A 350 12.43 26.56 12.94
C ASN A 350 11.95 27.76 13.77
N SER A 351 11.51 27.56 15.02
CA SER A 351 11.14 28.67 15.90
C SER A 351 12.37 29.49 16.33
N GLY A 352 13.49 28.82 16.62
CA GLY A 352 14.78 29.46 16.88
C GLY A 352 15.26 30.30 15.69
N SER A 353 15.33 29.72 14.49
CA SER A 353 15.75 30.42 13.27
C SER A 353 14.84 31.61 12.95
N ARG A 354 13.52 31.45 13.00
CA ARG A 354 12.58 32.57 12.78
C ARG A 354 12.74 33.70 13.79
N SER A 355 13.12 33.38 15.04
CA SER A 355 13.39 34.41 16.05
C SER A 355 14.68 35.18 15.75
N ILE A 356 15.73 34.48 15.31
CA ILE A 356 17.00 35.09 14.91
C ILE A 356 16.80 35.99 13.69
N ASP A 357 16.10 35.50 12.66
CA ASP A 357 15.80 36.25 11.45
C ASP A 357 14.96 37.50 11.76
N ARG A 358 13.97 37.40 12.65
CA ARG A 358 13.18 38.57 13.11
C ARG A 358 14.03 39.58 13.86
N ASN A 359 14.96 39.15 14.69
CA ASN A 359 15.84 40.06 15.43
C ASN A 359 16.80 40.78 14.48
N LEU A 360 17.41 40.04 13.54
CA LEU A 360 18.28 40.62 12.51
C LEU A 360 17.52 41.60 11.61
N ALA A 361 16.28 41.28 11.23
CA ALA A 361 15.43 42.18 10.45
C ALA A 361 15.03 43.44 11.25
N ARG A 362 14.79 43.33 12.56
CA ARG A 362 14.54 44.50 13.42
C ARG A 362 15.76 45.40 13.53
N GLU A 363 16.94 44.83 13.71
CA GLU A 363 18.20 45.57 13.75
C GLU A 363 18.50 46.28 12.43
N SER A 364 18.29 45.60 11.30
CA SER A 364 18.48 46.20 9.97
C SER A 364 17.49 47.33 9.69
N ILE A 365 16.22 47.19 10.07
CA ILE A 365 15.21 48.25 9.97
C ILE A 365 15.56 49.43 10.87
N ALA A 366 16.02 49.18 12.09
CA ALA A 366 16.44 50.24 13.01
C ALA A 366 17.62 51.03 12.43
N SER A 367 18.62 50.35 11.86
CA SER A 367 19.75 50.96 11.18
C SER A 367 19.32 51.80 9.96
N LEU A 368 18.48 51.23 9.09
CA LEU A 368 17.97 51.96 7.92
C LEU A 368 17.14 53.19 8.31
N ARG A 369 16.29 53.10 9.35
CA ARG A 369 15.53 54.26 9.89
C ARG A 369 16.46 55.34 10.46
N SER A 370 17.60 54.96 11.02
CA SER A 370 18.61 55.92 11.48
C SER A 370 19.25 56.64 10.29
N ASN A 371 19.70 55.89 9.28
CA ASN A 371 20.33 56.46 8.08
C ASN A 371 19.37 57.36 7.29
N VAL A 372 18.09 57.00 7.20
CA VAL A 372 17.06 57.84 6.57
C VAL A 372 16.88 59.16 7.33
N ARG A 373 16.87 59.15 8.67
CA ARG A 373 16.79 60.38 9.47
C ARG A 373 18.02 61.26 9.28
N GLU A 374 19.22 60.66 9.36
CA GLU A 374 20.47 61.39 9.16
C GLU A 374 20.56 62.01 7.76
N LEU A 375 20.19 61.28 6.71
CA LEU A 375 20.16 61.80 5.35
C LEU A 375 19.16 62.95 5.17
N LYS A 376 17.98 62.88 5.82
CA LYS A 376 16.99 63.97 5.79
C LYS A 376 17.55 65.24 6.45
N GLU A 377 18.12 65.11 7.65
CA GLU A 377 18.74 66.23 8.35
C GLU A 377 19.91 66.84 7.54
N ASP A 378 20.66 66.02 6.82
CA ASP A 378 21.75 66.44 5.93
C ASP A 378 21.25 67.21 4.69
N ILE A 379 20.14 66.75 4.10
CA ILE A 379 19.48 67.40 2.96
C ILE A 379 18.91 68.75 3.40
N ASP A 380 18.14 68.78 4.50
CA ASP A 380 17.53 70.00 5.04
C ASP A 380 18.58 71.08 5.32
N ARG A 381 19.73 70.70 5.91
CA ARG A 381 20.86 71.62 6.13
C ARG A 381 21.42 72.19 4.83
N LYS A 382 21.63 71.36 3.80
CA LYS A 382 22.18 71.80 2.51
C LYS A 382 21.18 72.60 1.70
N ASP A 383 19.89 72.33 1.81
CA ASP A 383 18.85 73.13 1.19
C ASP A 383 18.75 74.52 1.83
N ALA A 384 18.95 74.63 3.16
CA ALA A 384 19.10 75.91 3.83
C ALA A 384 20.33 76.69 3.31
N GLU A 385 21.49 76.04 3.21
CA GLU A 385 22.71 76.63 2.62
C GLU A 385 22.49 77.09 1.16
N LEU A 386 21.81 76.28 0.34
CA LEU A 386 21.44 76.67 -1.02
C LEU A 386 20.50 77.87 -1.06
N GLY A 387 19.56 77.96 -0.12
CA GLY A 387 18.66 79.11 0.01
C GLY A 387 19.42 80.40 0.33
N GLU A 388 20.40 80.32 1.25
CA GLU A 388 21.26 81.45 1.59
C GLU A 388 22.12 81.91 0.41
N LEU A 389 22.79 80.98 -0.28
CA LEU A 389 23.62 81.31 -1.44
C LEU A 389 22.80 81.89 -2.61
N ARG A 390 21.59 81.37 -2.85
CA ARG A 390 20.65 81.98 -3.82
C ARG A 390 20.26 83.40 -3.41
N GLY A 391 20.02 83.63 -2.12
CA GLY A 391 19.75 84.97 -1.59
C GLY A 391 20.92 85.94 -1.81
N VAL A 392 22.17 85.48 -1.73
CA VAL A 392 23.36 86.30 -2.05
C VAL A 392 23.40 86.66 -3.53
N ILE A 393 23.13 85.70 -4.42
CA ILE A 393 23.06 85.94 -5.87
C ILE A 393 21.95 86.94 -6.22
N GLU A 394 20.76 86.77 -5.65
CA GLU A 394 19.64 87.70 -5.85
C GLU A 394 19.99 89.11 -5.37
N ARG A 395 20.59 89.25 -4.18
CA ARG A 395 21.06 90.55 -3.68
C ARG A 395 22.05 91.20 -4.63
N LYS A 396 23.04 90.45 -5.15
CA LYS A 396 23.97 91.00 -6.15
C LYS A 396 23.25 91.51 -7.38
N SER A 397 22.31 90.74 -7.93
CA SER A 397 21.54 91.16 -9.11
C SER A 397 20.72 92.45 -8.89
N ILE A 398 20.18 92.64 -7.68
CA ILE A 398 19.47 93.87 -7.30
C ILE A 398 20.44 95.05 -7.21
N VAL A 399 21.60 94.85 -6.57
CA VAL A 399 22.64 95.90 -6.45
C VAL A 399 23.18 96.29 -7.83
N GLU A 400 23.41 95.32 -8.73
CA GLU A 400 23.79 95.57 -10.13
C GLU A 400 22.74 96.40 -10.87
N ALA A 401 21.45 96.10 -10.70
CA ALA A 401 20.36 96.86 -11.30
C ALA A 401 20.32 98.32 -10.77
N ILE A 402 20.43 98.51 -9.45
CA ILE A 402 20.49 99.84 -8.82
C ILE A 402 21.70 100.62 -9.36
N ASN A 403 22.86 99.95 -9.47
CA ASN A 403 24.07 100.57 -9.99
C ASN A 403 23.90 101.04 -11.45
N ALA A 404 23.29 100.22 -12.31
CA ALA A 404 22.99 100.56 -13.69
C ALA A 404 21.99 101.72 -13.82
N GLU A 405 20.96 101.77 -12.95
CA GLU A 405 20.02 102.90 -12.89
C GLU A 405 20.73 104.20 -12.48
N LYS A 406 21.60 104.14 -11.45
CA LYS A 406 22.40 105.30 -11.03
C LYS A 406 23.33 105.79 -12.14
N ASP A 407 23.96 104.89 -12.90
CA ASP A 407 24.79 105.24 -14.05
C ASP A 407 24.00 105.96 -15.15
N ALA A 408 22.77 105.52 -15.42
CA ALA A 408 21.88 106.19 -16.36
C ALA A 408 21.52 107.61 -15.88
N VAL A 409 21.23 107.78 -14.59
CA VAL A 409 20.95 109.10 -13.99
C VAL A 409 22.17 110.01 -14.02
N ILE A 410 23.36 109.52 -13.66
CA ILE A 410 24.61 110.29 -13.74
C ILE A 410 24.87 110.76 -15.18
N THR A 411 24.64 109.88 -16.16
CA THR A 411 24.81 110.20 -17.59
C THR A 411 23.82 111.28 -18.03
N ALA A 412 22.55 111.18 -17.63
CA ALA A 412 21.53 112.19 -17.91
C ALA A 412 21.84 113.54 -17.24
N LEU A 413 22.25 113.53 -15.97
CA LEU A 413 22.67 114.74 -15.24
C LEU A 413 23.90 115.39 -15.89
N GLN A 414 24.89 114.60 -16.31
CA GLN A 414 26.06 115.14 -17.01
C GLN A 414 25.69 115.75 -18.36
N ALA A 415 24.75 115.14 -19.09
CA ALA A 415 24.22 115.72 -20.32
C ALA A 415 23.53 117.07 -20.06
N GLN A 416 22.76 117.20 -18.97
CA GLN A 416 22.14 118.47 -18.55
C GLN A 416 23.19 119.51 -18.14
N ILE A 417 24.20 119.14 -17.35
CA ILE A 417 25.31 120.02 -16.96
C ILE A 417 26.06 120.52 -18.21
N ASN A 418 26.36 119.64 -19.16
CA ASN A 418 27.05 120.00 -20.40
C ASN A 418 26.19 120.91 -21.29
N ALA A 419 24.89 120.62 -21.43
CA ALA A 419 23.96 121.46 -22.16
C ALA A 419 23.85 122.86 -21.53
N ARG A 420 23.85 122.93 -20.20
CA ARG A 420 23.78 124.18 -19.45
C ARG A 420 25.06 125.01 -19.52
N ALA A 421 26.22 124.36 -19.39
CA ALA A 421 27.52 125.02 -19.61
C ALA A 421 27.66 125.57 -21.04
N ALA A 422 27.11 124.88 -22.04
CA ALA A 422 27.05 125.39 -23.41
C ALA A 422 26.16 126.63 -23.53
N THR A 423 25.02 126.70 -22.83
CA THR A 423 24.14 127.88 -22.82
C THR A 423 24.76 129.09 -22.10
N GLU A 424 25.44 128.90 -20.96
CA GLU A 424 26.15 129.99 -20.24
C GLU A 424 27.28 130.62 -21.08
N ASN A 425 28.05 129.79 -21.82
CA ASN A 425 29.08 130.26 -22.74
C ASN A 425 28.51 131.07 -23.92
N THR A 426 27.25 130.86 -24.31
CA THR A 426 26.59 131.67 -25.35
C THR A 426 25.99 132.98 -24.83
N GLN A 427 25.54 133.02 -23.57
CA GLN A 427 24.98 134.22 -22.93
C GLN A 427 26.05 135.27 -22.61
N THR A 428 27.26 134.84 -22.23
CA THR A 428 28.40 135.73 -21.94
C THR A 428 28.91 136.50 -23.18
N VAL A 429 28.65 136.00 -24.39
CA VAL A 429 29.00 136.68 -25.66
C VAL A 429 27.90 137.66 -26.12
N GLY A 430 26.66 137.55 -25.60
CA GLY A 430 25.48 138.19 -26.20
C GLY A 430 24.89 139.41 -25.49
N LYS A 431 24.98 139.55 -24.16
CA LYS A 431 24.41 140.73 -23.45
C LYS A 431 24.84 140.73 -21.97
N ARG A 432 25.74 141.65 -21.59
CA ARG A 432 25.65 142.30 -20.27
C ARG A 432 24.33 143.08 -20.26
N ILE A 433 23.66 143.13 -19.11
CA ILE A 433 22.42 143.88 -18.81
C ILE A 433 21.16 142.98 -18.82
N ILE A 434 20.88 142.32 -17.68
CA ILE A 434 19.68 142.46 -16.82
C ILE A 434 19.67 141.36 -15.71
N SER A 435 19.43 141.82 -14.46
CA SER A 435 19.12 141.11 -13.19
C SER A 435 20.14 140.17 -12.54
N ASP A 436 20.94 140.71 -11.61
CA ASP A 436 21.87 139.97 -10.73
C ASP A 436 21.17 138.94 -9.82
N ALA A 437 19.90 139.16 -9.44
CA ALA A 437 19.17 138.24 -8.56
C ALA A 437 18.67 136.93 -9.25
N SER A 438 18.49 136.92 -10.57
CA SER A 438 18.10 135.71 -11.33
C SER A 438 19.32 134.86 -11.70
N SER A 439 20.45 135.53 -11.98
CA SER A 439 21.74 134.93 -12.27
C SER A 439 22.29 134.13 -11.08
N ASP A 440 22.22 134.67 -9.87
CA ASP A 440 22.74 133.97 -8.67
C ASP A 440 21.92 132.74 -8.30
N ALA A 441 20.58 132.80 -8.39
CA ALA A 441 19.70 131.66 -8.15
C ALA A 441 19.92 130.53 -9.18
N GLU A 442 20.18 130.89 -10.44
CA GLU A 442 20.54 129.92 -11.48
C GLU A 442 21.93 129.32 -11.20
N LEU A 443 22.94 130.14 -10.89
CA LEU A 443 24.28 129.67 -10.57
C LEU A 443 24.29 128.72 -9.36
N ASP A 444 23.48 128.98 -8.34
CA ASP A 444 23.36 128.11 -7.17
C ASP A 444 22.68 126.79 -7.52
N ALA A 445 21.61 126.80 -8.33
CA ALA A 445 21.01 125.57 -8.85
C ALA A 445 21.98 124.75 -9.73
N PHE A 446 22.93 125.39 -10.41
CA PHE A 446 23.97 124.69 -11.18
C PHE A 446 24.99 124.02 -10.27
N LYS A 447 25.45 124.71 -9.22
CA LYS A 447 26.34 124.14 -8.20
C LYS A 447 25.66 122.99 -7.45
N GLU A 448 24.37 123.09 -7.17
CA GLU A 448 23.57 122.01 -6.58
C GLU A 448 23.48 120.79 -7.52
N LEU A 449 23.25 121.00 -8.82
CA LEU A 449 23.29 119.90 -9.79
C LEU A 449 24.67 119.23 -9.88
N GLN A 450 25.75 120.01 -9.80
CA GLN A 450 27.11 119.47 -9.75
C GLN A 450 27.37 118.68 -8.46
N SER A 451 26.93 119.19 -7.31
CA SER A 451 27.12 118.50 -6.03
C SER A 451 26.33 117.19 -5.95
N VAL A 452 25.09 117.17 -6.49
CA VAL A 452 24.28 115.95 -6.61
C VAL A 452 24.93 114.94 -7.57
N ALA A 453 25.45 115.39 -8.72
CA ALA A 453 26.14 114.50 -9.65
C ALA A 453 27.42 113.91 -9.05
N GLU A 454 28.19 114.68 -8.28
CA GLU A 454 29.36 114.17 -7.54
C GLU A 454 28.99 113.21 -6.42
N ALA A 455 27.93 113.49 -5.66
CA ALA A 455 27.45 112.59 -4.62
C ALA A 455 26.98 111.25 -5.21
N LEU A 456 26.21 111.29 -6.29
CA LEU A 456 25.77 110.08 -7.01
C LEU A 456 26.94 109.28 -7.58
N ARG A 457 27.98 109.94 -8.09
CA ARG A 457 29.22 109.25 -8.52
C ARG A 457 29.91 108.54 -7.38
N ARG A 458 30.10 109.20 -6.23
CA ARG A 458 30.72 108.58 -5.05
C ARG A 458 29.92 107.37 -4.56
N GLU A 459 28.59 107.49 -4.53
CA GLU A 459 27.73 106.36 -4.17
C GLU A 459 27.75 105.24 -5.20
N ASN A 460 27.81 105.55 -6.50
CA ASN A 460 27.89 104.55 -7.56
C ASN A 460 29.25 103.83 -7.54
N ASP A 461 30.35 104.55 -7.34
CA ASP A 461 31.67 103.96 -7.14
C ASP A 461 31.70 103.03 -5.91
N ALA A 462 31.01 103.40 -4.83
CA ALA A 462 30.85 102.54 -3.65
C ALA A 462 30.02 101.28 -3.95
N LEU A 463 28.94 101.39 -4.74
CA LEU A 463 28.15 100.24 -5.19
C LEU A 463 28.96 99.33 -6.12
N ARG A 464 29.83 99.88 -6.97
CA ARG A 464 30.74 99.09 -7.82
C ARG A 464 31.73 98.28 -6.99
N THR A 465 32.31 98.88 -5.95
CA THR A 465 33.17 98.13 -5.02
C THR A 465 32.39 97.04 -4.28
N GLU A 466 31.14 97.30 -3.88
CA GLU A 466 30.28 96.30 -3.24
C GLU A 466 29.92 95.13 -4.20
N ILE A 467 29.70 95.41 -5.49
CA ILE A 467 29.45 94.39 -6.52
C ILE A 467 30.70 93.52 -6.77
N GLU A 468 31.89 94.14 -6.80
CA GLU A 468 33.17 93.45 -6.98
C GLU A 468 33.54 92.58 -5.77
N ASP A 469 33.22 93.02 -4.56
CA ASP A 469 33.45 92.26 -3.32
C ASP A 469 32.53 91.03 -3.20
N ILE A 470 31.38 91.01 -3.90
CA ILE A 470 30.52 89.82 -3.97
C ILE A 470 31.04 88.86 -5.06
N ASP A 471 31.72 87.79 -4.65
CA ASP A 471 32.16 86.70 -5.54
C ASP A 471 30.99 85.83 -6.04
N ALA A 472 30.25 86.34 -7.02
CA ALA A 472 29.11 85.61 -7.58
C ALA A 472 29.50 84.37 -8.38
N ASP A 473 30.67 84.37 -9.03
CA ASP A 473 31.11 83.23 -9.82
C ASP A 473 31.50 82.05 -8.91
N GLY A 474 32.18 82.35 -7.79
CA GLY A 474 32.44 81.39 -6.72
C GLY A 474 31.15 80.88 -6.07
N VAL A 475 30.26 81.79 -5.65
CA VAL A 475 28.97 81.45 -5.01
C VAL A 475 28.06 80.64 -5.96
N PHE A 476 28.06 80.93 -7.26
CA PHE A 476 27.27 80.17 -8.25
C PHE A 476 27.84 78.77 -8.49
N ALA A 477 29.17 78.63 -8.53
CA ALA A 477 29.83 77.33 -8.62
C ALA A 477 29.55 76.48 -7.36
N GLU A 478 29.58 77.08 -6.17
CA GLU A 478 29.19 76.44 -4.92
C GLU A 478 27.71 76.04 -4.90
N CYS A 479 26.80 76.91 -5.36
CA CYS A 479 25.38 76.58 -5.54
C CYS A 479 25.17 75.36 -6.45
N LEU A 480 25.87 75.31 -7.59
CA LEU A 480 25.74 74.20 -8.54
C LEU A 480 26.28 72.89 -7.97
N THR A 481 27.40 72.93 -7.25
CA THR A 481 27.99 71.73 -6.63
C THR A 481 27.14 71.21 -5.48
N LEU A 482 26.66 72.10 -4.59
CA LEU A 482 25.72 71.76 -3.52
C LEU A 482 24.41 71.21 -4.07
N SER A 483 23.82 71.83 -5.10
CA SER A 483 22.58 71.35 -5.72
C SER A 483 22.72 69.96 -6.33
N ARG A 484 23.86 69.66 -6.98
CA ARG A 484 24.16 68.31 -7.48
C ARG A 484 24.30 67.30 -6.34
N ARG A 485 24.91 67.71 -5.22
CA ARG A 485 25.09 66.87 -4.03
C ARG A 485 23.77 66.57 -3.33
N VAL A 486 22.89 67.55 -3.18
CA VAL A 486 21.52 67.38 -2.64
C VAL A 486 20.76 66.39 -3.50
N ARG A 487 20.72 66.57 -4.83
CA ARG A 487 20.05 65.61 -5.74
C ARG A 487 20.58 64.19 -5.63
N ALA A 488 21.89 64.02 -5.44
CA ALA A 488 22.49 62.70 -5.23
C ALA A 488 22.07 62.08 -3.88
N GLN A 489 22.01 62.89 -2.82
CA GLN A 489 21.52 62.44 -1.51
C GLN A 489 20.02 62.13 -1.52
N ASP A 490 19.20 62.89 -2.25
CA ASP A 490 17.77 62.61 -2.46
C ASP A 490 17.57 61.25 -3.16
N SER A 491 18.40 60.94 -4.16
CA SER A 491 18.37 59.65 -4.83
C SER A 491 18.68 58.50 -3.86
N LEU A 492 19.69 58.67 -2.99
CA LEU A 492 20.03 57.69 -1.96
C LEU A 492 18.91 57.55 -0.92
N LEU A 493 18.34 58.67 -0.46
CA LEU A 493 17.21 58.69 0.45
C LEU A 493 16.03 57.90 -0.13
N THR A 494 15.68 58.15 -1.39
CA THR A 494 14.61 57.43 -2.11
C THR A 494 14.89 55.92 -2.12
N SER A 495 16.12 55.51 -2.43
CA SER A 495 16.52 54.10 -2.41
C SER A 495 16.42 53.45 -1.03
N TYR A 496 16.72 54.20 0.03
CA TYR A 496 16.60 53.71 1.41
C TYR A 496 15.14 53.65 1.86
N GLU A 497 14.30 54.63 1.51
CA GLU A 497 12.87 54.64 1.78
C GLU A 497 12.17 53.46 1.07
N GLU A 498 12.47 53.19 -0.21
CA GLU A 498 11.95 52.04 -0.94
C GLU A 498 12.38 50.69 -0.34
N ARG A 499 13.61 50.60 0.15
CA ARG A 499 14.09 49.42 0.86
C ARG A 499 13.35 49.25 2.19
N LEU A 500 13.13 50.36 2.91
CA LEU A 500 12.42 50.33 4.18
C LEU A 500 10.99 49.84 3.99
N ILE A 501 10.26 50.40 3.00
CA ILE A 501 8.89 50.02 2.65
C ILE A 501 8.82 48.52 2.39
N ARG A 502 9.68 48.00 1.50
CA ARG A 502 9.73 46.57 1.16
C ARG A 502 9.97 45.68 2.40
N TYR A 503 10.89 46.06 3.28
CA TYR A 503 11.16 45.28 4.51
C TYR A 503 10.01 45.36 5.52
N THR A 504 9.35 46.52 5.63
CA THR A 504 8.23 46.69 6.57
C THR A 504 6.94 46.01 6.09
N GLU A 505 6.68 45.99 4.78
CA GLU A 505 5.59 45.24 4.16
C GLU A 505 5.74 43.74 4.39
N GLN A 506 6.94 43.19 4.19
CA GLN A 506 7.24 41.77 4.45
C GLN A 506 7.00 41.35 5.92
N LEU A 507 7.07 42.30 6.85
CA LEU A 507 6.85 42.08 8.28
C LEU A 507 5.47 42.51 8.78
N GLY A 508 4.60 43.04 7.90
CA GLY A 508 3.27 43.53 8.27
C GLY A 508 3.29 44.76 9.19
N ILE A 509 4.38 45.54 9.18
CA ILE A 509 4.52 46.76 9.98
C ILE A 509 4.16 47.95 9.08
N PRO A 510 3.15 48.76 9.40
CA PRO A 510 2.82 49.92 8.58
C PRO A 510 3.96 50.95 8.64
N PHE A 511 4.48 51.31 7.47
CA PHE A 511 5.42 52.41 7.30
C PHE A 511 4.95 53.26 6.13
N SER A 512 4.63 54.52 6.41
CA SER A 512 4.29 55.51 5.39
C SER A 512 5.42 56.53 5.33
N PRO A 513 6.13 56.67 4.20
CA PRO A 513 7.08 57.75 4.04
C PRO A 513 6.34 59.09 4.11
N GLU A 514 6.84 60.03 4.92
CA GLU A 514 6.32 61.39 4.98
C GLU A 514 6.52 62.12 3.64
N ARG A 515 5.56 62.96 3.25
CA ARG A 515 5.65 63.75 2.02
C ARG A 515 6.82 64.72 2.12
N ARG A 516 7.66 64.73 1.08
CA ARG A 516 8.76 65.67 0.92
C ARG A 516 8.24 67.12 0.84
N PRO A 517 8.91 68.09 1.47
CA PRO A 517 8.63 69.51 1.26
C PRO A 517 8.93 69.97 -0.18
#